data_AF-A0A937T9P0-F1
#
_entry.id   AF-A0A937T9P0-F1
#
_cell.length_a   1.000
_cell.length_b   1.000
_cell.length_c   1.000
_cell.angle_alpha   90.00
_cell.angle_beta   90.00
_cell.angle_gamma   90.00
#
_symmetry.space_group_name_H-M   'P 1'
#
loop_
_entity.id
_entity.type
_entity.pdbx_description
1 polymer ?
#
loop_
_entity_poly.entity_id
_entity_poly.type
_entity_poly.pdbx_seq_one_letter_code
_entity_poly.pdbx_strand_id
1 'polypeptide(L)'
;MDWELEPGKVVRLCSAEDLIIHKAVAGRPQDLRDIEGVIYRQGPTLDAATVRRWLGAFVEVLAQPDLLERFETPWRKMIEFRGRGT
;
A
#
# COMPACT_ATOMS: atom_id res chain seq x y z
N MET A 1 -11.97 -8.94 -2.43
CA MET A 1 -12.86 -9.10 -1.27
C MET A 1 -14.26 -8.64 -1.68
N ASP A 2 -15.27 -9.45 -1.42
CA ASP A 2 -16.66 -9.10 -1.74
C ASP A 2 -17.27 -8.31 -0.56
N TRP A 3 -17.85 -7.15 -0.86
CA TRP A 3 -18.46 -6.24 0.11
C TRP A 3 -19.92 -5.99 -0.26
N GLU A 4 -20.84 -6.28 0.66
CA GLU A 4 -22.27 -6.01 0.48
C GLU A 4 -22.57 -4.54 0.84
N LEU A 5 -23.19 -3.82 -0.09
CA LEU A 5 -23.58 -2.41 0.09
C LEU A 5 -25.05 -2.29 0.49
N GLU A 6 -25.89 -3.14 -0.09
CA GLU A 6 -27.31 -3.31 0.20
C GLU A 6 -27.68 -4.78 -0.02
N PRO A 7 -28.82 -5.25 0.52
CA PRO A 7 -29.24 -6.64 0.34
C PRO A 7 -29.17 -7.11 -1.11
N GLY A 8 -28.30 -8.09 -1.37
CA GLY A 8 -28.09 -8.67 -2.71
C GLY A 8 -27.25 -7.83 -3.67
N LYS A 9 -26.68 -6.70 -3.24
CA LYS A 9 -25.78 -5.85 -4.03
C LYS A 9 -24.36 -5.91 -3.47
N VAL A 10 -23.51 -6.66 -4.16
CA VAL A 10 -22.12 -6.92 -3.76
C VAL A 10 -21.16 -6.28 -4.74
N VAL A 11 -20.14 -5.61 -4.22
CA VAL A 11 -19.02 -5.07 -4.99
C VAL A 11 -17.72 -5.78 -4.61
N ARG A 12 -16.86 -6.02 -5.60
CA ARG A 12 -15.54 -6.59 -5.35
C ARG A 12 -14.51 -5.50 -5.20
N LEU A 13 -13.92 -5.41 -4.01
CA LEU A 13 -12.85 -4.47 -3.70
C LEU A 13 -11.49 -5.18 -3.69
N CYS A 14 -10.47 -4.44 -4.07
CA CYS A 14 -9.07 -4.84 -3.91
C CYS A 14 -8.65 -4.80 -2.43
N SER A 15 -7.57 -5.49 -2.09
CA SER A 15 -6.97 -5.38 -0.76
C SER A 15 -6.25 -4.04 -0.59
N ALA A 16 -5.87 -3.69 0.65
CA ALA A 16 -5.09 -2.49 0.90
C ALA A 16 -3.69 -2.61 0.29
N GLU A 17 -3.11 -3.81 0.29
CA GLU A 17 -1.84 -4.15 -0.34
C GLU A 17 -1.90 -3.97 -1.86
N ASP A 18 -2.93 -4.51 -2.51
CA ASP A 18 -3.14 -4.38 -3.96
C ASP A 18 -3.30 -2.90 -4.35
N LEU A 19 -4.05 -2.13 -3.55
CA LEU A 19 -4.24 -0.70 -3.77
C LEU A 19 -2.91 0.06 -3.66
N ILE A 20 -2.08 -0.25 -2.64
CA ILE A 20 -0.75 0.34 -2.47
C ILE A 20 0.15 -0.01 -3.66
N ILE A 21 0.20 -1.28 -4.07
CA ILE A 21 1.01 -1.74 -5.21
C ILE A 21 0.63 -0.98 -6.47
N HIS A 22 -0.68 -0.89 -6.77
CA HIS A 22 -1.17 -0.21 -7.96
C HIS A 22 -0.83 1.29 -7.95
N LYS A 23 -1.00 1.94 -6.79
CA LYS A 23 -0.68 3.37 -6.61
C LYS A 23 0.81 3.65 -6.71
N ALA A 24 1.64 2.78 -6.14
CA ALA A 24 3.08 2.91 -6.21
C ALA A 24 3.55 2.85 -7.66
N VAL A 25 3.02 1.92 -8.46
CA VAL A 25 3.34 1.80 -9.89
C VAL A 25 2.87 3.04 -10.67
N ALA A 26 1.68 3.56 -10.38
CA ALA A 26 1.15 4.77 -11.04
C ALA A 26 1.98 6.04 -10.74
N GLY A 27 2.49 6.19 -9.51
CA GLY A 27 3.54 7.16 -9.18
C GLY A 27 3.17 8.64 -9.23
N ARG A 28 1.88 9.02 -9.32
CA ARG A 28 1.51 10.45 -9.33
C ARG A 28 1.69 11.06 -7.94
N PRO A 29 1.88 12.39 -7.81
CA PRO A 29 2.05 13.02 -6.51
C PRO A 29 0.91 12.74 -5.51
N GLN A 30 -0.33 12.59 -6.00
CA GLN A 30 -1.47 12.23 -5.16
C GLN A 30 -1.44 10.77 -4.71
N ASP A 31 -0.91 9.84 -5.52
CA ASP A 31 -0.82 8.42 -5.15
C ASP A 31 0.11 8.20 -3.95
N LEU A 32 1.18 8.98 -3.82
CA LEU A 32 2.08 8.92 -2.66
C LEU A 32 1.36 9.30 -1.35
N ARG A 33 0.52 10.34 -1.39
CA ARG A 33 -0.30 10.74 -0.23
C ARG A 33 -1.36 9.70 0.09
N ASP A 34 -1.95 9.09 -0.93
CA ASP A 34 -2.93 8.03 -0.73
C ASP A 34 -2.30 6.78 -0.11
N ILE A 35 -1.09 6.38 -0.53
CA ILE A 35 -0.32 5.28 0.08
C ILE A 35 -0.07 5.57 1.56
N GLU A 36 0.42 6.76 1.90
CA GLU A 36 0.64 7.18 3.29
C GLU A 36 -0.66 7.10 4.11
N GLY A 37 -1.78 7.58 3.56
CA GLY A 37 -3.08 7.52 4.21
C GLY A 37 -3.62 6.10 4.39
N VAL A 38 -3.33 5.17 3.48
CA VAL A 38 -3.67 3.75 3.64
C VAL A 38 -2.79 3.11 4.72
N ILE A 39 -1.48 3.33 4.68
CA ILE A 39 -0.53 2.82 5.69
C ILE A 39 -0.89 3.32 7.09
N TYR A 40 -1.27 4.59 7.23
CA TYR A 40 -1.68 5.13 8.52
C TYR A 40 -2.91 4.42 9.10
N ARG A 41 -3.91 4.10 8.26
CA ARG A 41 -5.17 3.48 8.69
C ARG A 41 -5.08 1.97 8.84
N GLN A 42 -4.33 1.29 7.97
CA GLN A 42 -4.29 -0.16 7.84
C GLN A 42 -2.96 -0.78 8.30
N GLY A 43 -1.97 0.05 8.69
CA GLY A 43 -0.62 -0.38 9.07
C GLY A 43 -0.52 -1.64 9.93
N PRO A 44 -1.32 -1.80 11.01
CA PRO A 44 -1.28 -2.98 11.86
C PRO A 44 -1.72 -4.28 11.18
N THR A 45 -2.52 -4.20 10.13
CA THR A 45 -3.10 -5.34 9.40
C THR A 45 -2.51 -5.51 8.00
N LEU A 46 -1.65 -4.59 7.56
CA LEU A 46 -1.00 -4.64 6.26
C LEU A 46 0.05 -5.76 6.20
N ASP A 47 -0.03 -6.59 5.16
CA ASP A 47 1.05 -7.50 4.77
C ASP A 47 2.11 -6.77 3.95
N ALA A 48 3.02 -6.11 4.65
CA ALA A 48 4.15 -5.42 4.04
C ALA A 48 5.10 -6.36 3.27
N ALA A 49 5.14 -7.66 3.58
CA ALA A 49 5.97 -8.61 2.84
C ALA A 49 5.41 -8.85 1.43
N THR A 50 4.09 -8.98 1.29
CA THR A 50 3.44 -9.09 -0.02
C THR A 50 3.63 -7.82 -0.85
N VAL A 51 3.49 -6.63 -0.25
CA VAL A 51 3.75 -5.35 -0.96
C VAL A 51 5.19 -5.30 -1.47
N ARG A 52 6.18 -5.58 -0.61
CA ARG A 52 7.61 -5.60 -0.99
C ARG A 52 7.90 -6.58 -2.12
N ARG A 53 7.35 -7.81 -2.03
CA ARG A 53 7.55 -8.85 -3.05
C ARG A 53 7.13 -8.36 -4.43
N TRP A 54 5.94 -7.79 -4.53
CA TRP A 54 5.41 -7.32 -5.82
C TRP A 54 6.10 -6.06 -6.32
N LEU A 55 6.37 -5.08 -5.46
CA LEU A 55 7.10 -3.89 -5.87
C LEU A 55 8.53 -4.22 -6.31
N GLY A 56 9.21 -5.17 -5.65
CA GLY A 56 10.51 -5.67 -6.10
C GLY A 56 10.47 -6.25 -7.51
N ALA A 57 9.49 -7.12 -7.80
CA ALA A 57 9.30 -7.64 -9.16
C ALA A 57 9.04 -6.53 -10.19
N PHE A 58 8.27 -5.50 -9.82
CA PHE A 58 8.01 -4.37 -10.72
C PHE A 58 9.20 -3.42 -10.90
N VAL A 59 10.08 -3.28 -9.91
CA VAL A 59 11.33 -2.52 -10.07
C VAL A 59 12.15 -3.10 -11.22
N GLU A 60 12.28 -4.43 -11.27
CA GLU A 60 13.02 -5.14 -12.31
C GLU A 60 12.38 -4.95 -13.69
N VAL A 61 11.06 -5.15 -13.78
CA VAL A 61 10.32 -5.08 -15.06
C VAL A 61 10.21 -3.66 -15.61
N LEU A 62 10.04 -2.67 -14.74
CA LEU A 62 9.82 -1.26 -15.14
C LEU A 62 11.11 -0.43 -15.14
N ALA A 63 12.23 -1.00 -14.69
CA ALA A 63 13.50 -0.29 -14.50
C ALA A 63 13.35 1.01 -13.67
N GLN A 64 12.46 0.99 -12.67
CA GLN A 64 12.19 2.12 -11.77
C GLN A 64 12.69 1.79 -10.35
N PRO A 65 13.95 2.11 -10.01
CA PRO A 65 14.53 1.75 -8.71
C PRO A 65 13.88 2.47 -7.53
N ASP A 66 13.23 3.63 -7.77
CA ASP A 66 12.54 4.42 -6.76
C ASP A 66 11.17 3.84 -6.37
N LEU A 67 10.64 2.88 -7.14
CA LEU A 67 9.30 2.33 -6.94
C LEU A 67 9.10 1.75 -5.54
N LEU A 68 10.10 1.02 -5.02
CA LEU A 68 10.03 0.44 -3.68
C LEU A 68 10.02 1.51 -2.58
N GLU A 69 10.77 2.61 -2.79
CA GLU A 69 10.86 3.72 -1.83
C GLU A 69 9.55 4.49 -1.67
N ARG A 70 8.67 4.48 -2.69
CA ARG A 70 7.31 5.03 -2.62
C ARG A 70 6.47 4.37 -1.51
N PHE A 71 6.77 3.12 -1.16
CA PHE A 71 6.16 2.40 -0.03
C PHE A 71 7.03 2.46 1.24
N GLU A 72 8.33 2.20 1.14
CA GLU A 72 9.20 2.09 2.33
C GLU A 72 9.31 3.39 3.13
N THR A 73 9.30 4.54 2.44
CA THR A 73 9.38 5.84 3.12
C THR A 73 8.22 6.07 4.11
N PRO A 74 6.94 6.02 3.70
CA PRO A 74 5.83 6.14 4.65
C PRO A 74 5.73 4.95 5.62
N TRP A 75 6.13 3.74 5.20
CA TRP A 75 6.12 2.56 6.07
C TRP A 75 7.08 2.69 7.27
N ARG A 76 8.32 3.13 7.03
CA ARG A 76 9.31 3.39 8.10
C ARG A 76 8.81 4.43 9.10
N LYS A 77 8.24 5.54 8.61
CA LYS A 77 7.62 6.58 9.47
C LYS A 77 6.56 5.99 10.39
N MET A 78 5.71 5.09 9.88
CA MET A 78 4.66 4.43 10.67
C MET A 78 5.24 3.56 11.78
N ILE A 79 6.25 2.73 11.45
CA ILE A 79 6.93 1.87 12.45
C ILE A 79 7.58 2.72 13.54
N GLU A 80 8.31 3.78 13.16
CA GLU A 80 8.95 4.68 14.12
C GLU A 80 7.95 5.44 15.00
N PHE A 81 6.80 5.82 14.45
CA PHE A 81 5.73 6.44 15.23
C PHE A 81 5.17 5.47 16.28
N ARG A 82 4.94 4.21 15.91
CA ARG A 82 4.44 3.20 16.87
C ARG A 82 5.49 2.75 17.89
N GLY A 83 6.77 2.69 17.50
CA GLY A 83 7.87 2.32 18.41
C GLY A 83 8.17 3.36 19.50
N ARG A 84 7.65 4.59 19.37
CA ARG A 84 7.76 5.65 20.39
C ARG A 84 6.59 5.66 21.41
N GLY A 85 5.61 4.78 21.24
CA GLY A 85 4.39 4.72 22.05
C GLY A 85 4.36 3.61 23.11
N THR A 86 5.49 2.98 23.43
CA THR A 86 5.63 1.96 24.49
C THR A 86 6.53 2.44 25.61
#